data_AF-A0A352CRC6-F1
#
_entry.id   AF-A0A352CRC6-F1
#
_cell.length_a   1.000
_cell.length_b   1.000
_cell.length_c   1.000
_cell.angle_alpha   90.00
_cell.angle_beta   90.00
_cell.angle_gamma   90.00
#
_symmetry.space_group_name_H-M   'P 1'
#
loop_
_entity.id
_entity.type
_entity.pdbx_description
1 polymer ?
#
loop_
_entity_poly.entity_id
_entity_poly.type
_entity_poly.pdbx_seq_one_letter_code
_entity_poly.pdbx_strand_id
1 'polypeptide(L)'
;MEQSCRGNIYRIGREVPDGYKWNLSGRRLAVLYRFFSAFLVPVAWVFLVIFLEWHVIRIGSLTAGGILWTVVALAVLFYSVLIFLNHLFFGISRRMDPEERHDYILYGFYHRGRRNVRLRAQSLLFMAQLDIRMHRPERAGEALEEIPTDKLSVEQMKLYTLLKLAGEVLSEEEATEGTLSEKGETEGTVRGEGEKQAHASAEDWYIRYTGFSDKSGKFPENAAVESWIKPEAMENKRAQDEMIAMISGISIEPELHPFLNLFFGMMLAHSIFFPAVQSFTASGWQLRPKYSFFAGGLAGLFVLILGIGILYLLLKKRRRAGSPERGADKARLIIGRIAWALLVLSLSTMVLLGSWAGTSDQERVLTDAVLDPFTGIKYVYLAEEKDYGGIRYYRSPDFIFMEEWSEAMYYDTEAGNDLPEAAGEDQQEKYTVNGDSAKSAIQDWESGSSSWSTFVGDSAGDEYDGGTGSDDSFAAQNAMQAVYEYLKENGEFQNLSISYSANAKGDLYARIGSGSEAQGAEERSYELRLYDNGEKESDSGFCREIVLEKVYMAGDGETELLDFFLVHPETLEVTDEHKTDW
;
A
#
# COMPACT_ATOMS: atom_id res chain seq x y z
N MET A 1 -4.33 -56.78 25.71
CA MET A 1 -3.61 -55.74 26.48
C MET A 1 -2.86 -54.72 25.60
N GLU A 2 -2.71 -54.91 24.28
CA GLU A 2 -2.01 -53.94 23.40
C GLU A 2 -2.85 -52.75 22.90
N GLN A 3 -4.19 -52.77 23.04
CA GLN A 3 -5.05 -51.64 22.63
C GLN A 3 -5.08 -50.47 23.64
N SER A 4 -4.63 -50.67 24.88
CA SER A 4 -4.72 -49.65 25.96
C SER A 4 -3.63 -48.57 25.92
N CYS A 5 -2.67 -48.65 24.99
CA CYS A 5 -1.51 -47.74 24.90
C CYS A 5 -1.50 -46.83 23.65
N ARG A 6 -2.62 -46.67 22.94
CA ARG A 6 -2.76 -45.62 21.92
C ARG A 6 -3.46 -44.42 22.54
N GLY A 7 -2.69 -43.40 22.93
CA GLY A 7 -3.28 -42.15 23.38
C GLY A 7 -4.09 -41.48 22.26
N ASN A 8 -5.28 -40.97 22.58
CA ASN A 8 -6.13 -40.20 21.67
C ASN A 8 -5.33 -38.99 21.12
N ILE A 9 -5.14 -38.97 19.80
CA ILE A 9 -4.36 -37.98 19.03
C ILE A 9 -5.11 -36.65 18.78
N TYR A 10 -6.38 -36.57 19.20
CA TYR A 10 -7.23 -35.38 19.06
C TYR A 10 -7.40 -34.63 20.38
N ARG A 11 -6.90 -35.19 21.48
CA ARG A 11 -7.05 -34.62 22.82
C ARG A 11 -6.31 -33.29 22.96
N ILE A 12 -7.03 -32.30 23.46
CA ILE A 12 -6.50 -30.94 23.68
C ILE A 12 -5.45 -30.95 24.78
N GLY A 13 -4.39 -30.17 24.60
CA GLY A 13 -3.43 -29.85 25.67
C GLY A 13 -2.36 -30.92 25.91
N ARG A 14 -2.50 -32.11 25.31
CA ARG A 14 -1.40 -33.06 25.17
C ARG A 14 -0.65 -32.81 23.88
N GLU A 15 0.63 -33.19 23.83
CA GLU A 15 1.35 -33.29 22.56
C GLU A 15 0.93 -34.59 21.85
N VAL A 16 1.25 -34.68 20.56
CA VAL A 16 1.01 -35.91 19.80
C VAL A 16 1.78 -37.03 20.50
N PRO A 17 1.17 -38.21 20.78
CA PRO A 17 1.89 -39.30 21.43
C PRO A 17 3.22 -39.60 20.73
N ASP A 18 4.30 -39.80 21.48
CA ASP A 18 5.66 -40.01 20.93
C ASP A 18 5.75 -41.21 19.97
N GLY A 19 4.80 -42.14 20.06
CA GLY A 19 4.66 -43.30 19.16
C GLY A 19 3.92 -43.04 17.85
N TYR A 20 3.43 -41.82 17.60
CA TYR A 20 2.69 -41.50 16.36
C TYR A 20 3.64 -41.35 15.16
N LYS A 21 3.41 -42.19 14.14
CA LYS A 21 4.21 -42.21 12.92
C LYS A 21 3.65 -41.23 11.89
N TRP A 22 4.27 -40.06 11.81
CA TRP A 22 3.95 -39.07 10.78
C TRP A 22 4.32 -39.57 9.39
N ASN A 23 3.41 -39.39 8.44
CA ASN A 23 3.72 -39.41 7.03
C ASN A 23 4.65 -38.22 6.69
N LEU A 24 5.76 -38.53 6.03
CA LEU A 24 6.82 -37.58 5.73
C LEU A 24 6.33 -36.44 4.82
N SER A 25 5.47 -36.74 3.84
CA SER A 25 4.96 -35.78 2.85
C SER A 25 4.04 -34.75 3.51
N GLY A 26 3.03 -35.22 4.26
CA GLY A 26 2.07 -34.37 4.95
C GLY A 26 2.73 -33.45 5.99
N ARG A 27 3.65 -34.01 6.79
CA ARG A 27 4.41 -33.24 7.78
C ARG A 27 5.32 -32.20 7.13
N ARG A 28 6.04 -32.55 6.05
CA ARG A 28 6.90 -31.60 5.31
C ARG A 28 6.10 -30.42 4.76
N LEU A 29 4.93 -30.68 4.17
CA LEU A 29 4.06 -29.62 3.66
C LEU A 29 3.60 -28.68 4.79
N ALA A 30 3.20 -29.24 5.93
CA ALA A 30 2.72 -28.46 7.07
C ALA A 30 3.83 -27.60 7.71
N VAL A 31 5.04 -28.14 7.80
CA VAL A 31 6.23 -27.40 8.25
C VAL A 31 6.57 -26.28 7.25
N LEU A 32 6.52 -26.57 5.96
CA LEU A 32 6.78 -25.58 4.90
C LEU A 32 5.78 -24.42 4.97
N TYR A 33 4.47 -24.73 5.08
CA TYR A 33 3.44 -23.71 5.28
C TYR A 33 3.73 -22.83 6.51
N ARG A 34 4.12 -23.45 7.64
CA ARG A 34 4.46 -22.72 8.86
C ARG A 34 5.69 -21.84 8.68
N PHE A 35 6.72 -22.32 7.99
CA PHE A 35 7.91 -21.53 7.67
C PHE A 35 7.54 -20.28 6.85
N PHE A 36 6.75 -20.44 5.79
CA PHE A 36 6.31 -19.30 4.98
C PHE A 36 5.42 -18.33 5.79
N SER A 37 4.38 -18.84 6.46
CA SER A 37 3.37 -18.00 7.13
C SER A 37 3.86 -17.35 8.44
N ALA A 38 4.71 -18.03 9.21
CA ALA A 38 5.14 -17.54 10.52
C ALA A 38 6.54 -16.91 10.51
N PHE A 39 7.36 -17.15 9.49
CA PHE A 39 8.71 -16.61 9.41
C PHE A 39 8.91 -15.76 8.16
N LEU A 40 8.79 -16.33 6.96
CA LEU A 40 9.17 -15.61 5.73
C LEU A 40 8.32 -14.36 5.49
N VAL A 41 7.00 -14.47 5.54
CA VAL A 41 6.09 -13.35 5.26
C VAL A 41 6.23 -12.23 6.31
N PRO A 42 6.26 -12.51 7.63
CA PRO A 42 6.54 -11.48 8.64
C PRO A 42 7.90 -10.81 8.48
N VAL A 43 8.96 -11.57 8.20
CA VAL A 43 10.31 -11.01 8.00
C VAL A 43 10.33 -10.10 6.77
N ALA A 44 9.78 -10.56 5.65
CA ALA A 44 9.66 -9.74 4.43
C ALA A 44 8.84 -8.46 4.68
N TRP A 45 7.79 -8.54 5.50
CA TRP A 45 6.98 -7.38 5.87
C TRP A 45 7.77 -6.37 6.71
N VAL A 46 8.56 -6.82 7.69
CA VAL A 46 9.43 -5.93 8.48
C VAL A 46 10.46 -5.25 7.58
N PHE A 47 11.12 -5.99 6.69
CA PHE A 47 12.05 -5.40 5.72
C PHE A 47 11.36 -4.38 4.83
N LEU A 48 10.14 -4.65 4.40
CA LEU A 48 9.38 -3.75 3.55
C LEU A 48 8.96 -2.47 4.29
N VAL A 49 8.59 -2.56 5.57
CA VAL A 49 8.31 -1.39 6.42
C VAL A 49 9.57 -0.54 6.61
N ILE A 50 10.71 -1.17 6.94
CA ILE A 50 11.99 -0.47 7.10
C ILE A 50 12.43 0.18 5.79
N PHE A 51 12.28 -0.52 4.66
CA PHE A 51 12.60 0.00 3.34
C PHE A 51 11.74 1.23 3.00
N LEU A 52 10.45 1.17 3.32
CA LEU A 52 9.53 2.28 3.10
C LEU A 52 9.88 3.46 4.01
N GLU A 53 10.15 3.20 5.29
CA GLU A 53 10.59 4.22 6.25
C GLU A 53 11.89 4.90 5.80
N TRP A 54 12.87 4.13 5.31
CA TRP A 54 14.12 4.68 4.76
C TRP A 54 13.90 5.55 3.51
N HIS A 55 13.09 5.07 2.55
CA HIS A 55 12.76 5.86 1.35
C HIS A 55 12.02 7.15 1.69
N VAL A 56 11.17 7.08 2.70
CA VAL A 56 10.34 8.19 3.09
C VAL A 56 11.12 9.21 3.94
N ILE A 57 12.03 8.78 4.82
CA ILE A 57 13.00 9.67 5.50
C ILE A 57 13.87 10.40 4.48
N ARG A 58 14.30 9.70 3.42
CA ARG A 58 15.09 10.31 2.33
C ARG A 58 14.35 11.44 1.61
N ILE A 59 13.04 11.33 1.43
CA ILE A 59 12.21 12.35 0.73
C ILE A 59 11.89 13.53 1.67
N GLY A 60 12.02 13.37 2.99
CA GLY A 60 11.95 14.48 3.96
C GLY A 60 10.56 15.11 4.15
N SER A 61 9.49 14.54 3.57
CA SER A 61 8.20 15.22 3.40
C SER A 61 6.98 14.49 4.00
N LEU A 62 7.04 14.11 5.27
CA LEU A 62 5.97 13.30 5.86
C LEU A 62 4.95 14.08 6.69
N THR A 63 3.69 13.96 6.29
CA THR A 63 2.56 14.12 7.21
C THR A 63 2.35 12.82 8.00
N ALA A 64 2.16 12.93 9.32
CA ALA A 64 1.92 11.76 10.19
C ALA A 64 0.71 10.91 9.72
N GLY A 65 -0.27 11.56 9.07
CA GLY A 65 -1.45 10.90 8.51
C GLY A 65 -1.13 9.95 7.35
N GLY A 66 -0.25 10.34 6.42
CA GLY A 66 0.11 9.47 5.29
C GLY A 66 0.85 8.21 5.74
N ILE A 67 1.74 8.31 6.73
CA ILE A 67 2.49 7.16 7.28
C ILE A 67 1.52 6.13 7.85
N LEU A 68 0.53 6.59 8.62
CA LEU A 68 -0.46 5.70 9.21
C LEU A 68 -1.19 4.91 8.13
N TRP A 69 -1.65 5.58 7.06
CA TRP A 69 -2.39 4.93 5.99
C TRP A 69 -1.55 4.01 5.11
N THR A 70 -0.27 4.31 4.89
CA THR A 70 0.63 3.37 4.21
C THR A 70 0.85 2.11 5.04
N VAL A 71 1.05 2.24 6.35
CA VAL A 71 1.16 1.08 7.26
C VAL A 71 -0.13 0.25 7.24
N VAL A 72 -1.31 0.88 7.22
CA VAL A 72 -2.59 0.19 7.07
C VAL A 72 -2.68 -0.56 5.73
N ALA A 73 -2.30 0.06 4.62
CA ALA A 73 -2.29 -0.59 3.31
C ALA A 73 -1.35 -1.82 3.28
N LEU A 74 -0.17 -1.71 3.88
CA LEU A 74 0.77 -2.82 4.00
C LEU A 74 0.24 -3.95 4.89
N ALA A 75 -0.45 -3.62 5.98
CA ALA A 75 -1.10 -4.62 6.82
C ALA A 75 -2.18 -5.39 6.04
N VAL A 76 -3.00 -4.69 5.24
CA VAL A 76 -3.99 -5.32 4.36
C VAL A 76 -3.33 -6.28 3.37
N LEU A 77 -2.27 -5.84 2.70
CA LEU A 77 -1.51 -6.67 1.78
C LEU A 77 -0.94 -7.90 2.48
N PHE A 78 -0.32 -7.72 3.65
CA PHE A 78 0.22 -8.81 4.46
C PHE A 78 -0.84 -9.88 4.78
N TYR A 79 -2.01 -9.47 5.28
CA TYR A 79 -3.09 -10.41 5.57
C TYR A 79 -3.62 -11.09 4.30
N SER A 80 -3.70 -10.38 3.17
CA SER A 80 -4.12 -10.99 1.89
C SER A 80 -3.18 -12.08 1.42
N VAL A 81 -1.86 -11.89 1.59
CA VAL A 81 -0.83 -12.89 1.25
C VAL A 81 -0.95 -14.10 2.17
N LEU A 82 -1.20 -13.91 3.46
CA LEU A 82 -1.42 -15.01 4.39
C LEU A 82 -2.67 -15.84 4.06
N ILE A 83 -3.76 -15.19 3.66
CA ILE A 83 -5.00 -15.87 3.22
C ILE A 83 -4.75 -16.65 1.93
N PHE A 84 -4.07 -16.03 0.96
CA PHE A 84 -3.66 -16.68 -0.29
C PHE A 84 -2.81 -17.92 -0.03
N LEU A 85 -1.78 -17.79 0.81
CA LEU A 85 -0.88 -18.88 1.17
C LEU A 85 -1.66 -20.02 1.85
N ASN A 86 -2.58 -19.70 2.76
CA ASN A 86 -3.44 -20.70 3.39
C ASN A 86 -4.27 -21.48 2.35
N HIS A 87 -4.88 -20.79 1.39
CA HIS A 87 -5.65 -21.42 0.32
C HIS A 87 -4.79 -22.22 -0.66
N LEU A 88 -3.58 -21.75 -0.98
CA LEU A 88 -2.63 -22.44 -1.85
C LEU A 88 -2.21 -23.78 -1.24
N PHE A 89 -1.74 -23.76 0.01
CA PHE A 89 -1.30 -24.97 0.71
C PHE A 89 -2.45 -25.92 1.00
N PHE A 90 -3.65 -25.39 1.31
CA PHE A 90 -4.85 -26.23 1.41
C PHE A 90 -5.23 -26.87 0.07
N GLY A 91 -5.11 -26.13 -1.04
CA GLY A 91 -5.35 -26.64 -2.39
C GLY A 91 -4.36 -27.75 -2.79
N ILE A 92 -3.09 -27.60 -2.43
CA ILE A 92 -2.06 -28.65 -2.60
C ILE A 92 -2.41 -29.88 -1.76
N SER A 93 -2.80 -29.66 -0.49
CA SER A 93 -3.21 -30.74 0.42
C SER A 93 -4.43 -31.52 -0.06
N ARG A 94 -5.38 -30.90 -0.78
CA ARG A 94 -6.53 -31.62 -1.39
C ARG A 94 -6.14 -32.62 -2.47
N ARG A 95 -4.95 -32.49 -3.09
CA ARG A 95 -4.44 -33.40 -4.13
C ARG A 95 -3.62 -34.55 -3.55
N MET A 96 -3.33 -34.53 -2.25
CA MET A 96 -2.55 -35.56 -1.57
C MET A 96 -3.43 -36.74 -1.17
N ASP A 97 -2.79 -37.86 -0.85
CA ASP A 97 -3.47 -39.04 -0.33
C ASP A 97 -4.18 -38.71 1.00
N PRO A 98 -5.29 -39.40 1.33
CA PRO A 98 -6.07 -39.13 2.54
C PRO A 98 -5.25 -39.15 3.83
N GLU A 99 -4.28 -40.05 3.96
CA GLU A 99 -3.37 -40.12 5.12
C GLU A 99 -2.43 -38.91 5.18
N GLU A 100 -1.82 -38.51 4.07
CA GLU A 100 -0.95 -37.34 4.00
C GLU A 100 -1.70 -36.05 4.35
N ARG A 101 -2.94 -35.94 3.86
CA ARG A 101 -3.83 -34.83 4.14
C ARG A 101 -4.26 -34.80 5.61
N HIS A 102 -4.52 -35.96 6.21
CA HIS A 102 -4.85 -36.08 7.63
C HIS A 102 -3.72 -35.51 8.49
N ASP A 103 -2.49 -35.96 8.26
CA ASP A 103 -1.29 -35.50 8.97
C ASP A 103 -1.03 -34.00 8.81
N TYR A 104 -1.25 -33.46 7.60
CA TYR A 104 -1.16 -32.02 7.37
C TYR A 104 -2.16 -31.24 8.26
N ILE A 105 -3.42 -31.69 8.32
CA ILE A 105 -4.47 -31.05 9.13
C ILE A 105 -4.18 -31.24 10.62
N LEU A 106 -3.72 -32.42 11.04
CA LEU A 106 -3.36 -32.72 12.42
C LEU A 106 -2.23 -31.82 12.91
N TYR A 107 -1.18 -31.63 12.10
CA TYR A 107 -0.12 -30.70 12.42
C TYR A 107 -0.64 -29.26 12.57
N GLY A 108 -1.54 -28.83 11.68
CA GLY A 108 -2.22 -27.53 11.77
C GLY A 108 -3.08 -27.38 13.02
N PHE A 109 -3.77 -28.45 13.44
CA PHE A 109 -4.60 -28.49 14.65
C PHE A 109 -3.77 -28.23 15.91
N TYR A 110 -2.61 -28.89 16.05
CA TYR A 110 -1.75 -28.70 17.24
C TYR A 110 -1.11 -27.31 17.32
N HIS A 111 -0.76 -26.72 16.18
CA HIS A 111 -0.05 -25.43 16.15
C HIS A 111 -1.00 -24.21 16.08
N ARG A 112 -2.15 -24.33 15.40
CA ARG A 112 -3.10 -23.23 15.16
C ARG A 112 -4.43 -23.42 15.88
N GLY A 113 -4.90 -24.67 15.99
CA GLY A 113 -6.17 -25.02 16.62
C GLY A 113 -6.25 -24.69 18.11
N ARG A 114 -5.11 -24.64 18.83
CA ARG A 114 -5.07 -24.23 20.24
C ARG A 114 -5.58 -22.81 20.49
N ARG A 115 -5.44 -21.90 19.52
CA ARG A 115 -5.78 -20.47 19.69
C ARG A 115 -7.20 -20.12 19.22
N ASN A 116 -7.79 -20.90 18.33
CA ASN A 116 -9.06 -20.56 17.69
C ASN A 116 -10.03 -21.74 17.66
N VAL A 117 -11.08 -21.64 18.47
CA VAL A 117 -12.07 -22.71 18.66
C VAL A 117 -12.82 -23.06 17.37
N ARG A 118 -13.05 -22.09 16.47
CA ARG A 118 -13.73 -22.35 15.19
C ARG A 118 -12.87 -23.17 14.25
N LEU A 119 -11.60 -22.78 14.10
CA LEU A 119 -10.64 -23.53 13.29
C LEU A 119 -10.44 -24.94 13.86
N ARG A 120 -10.42 -25.06 15.19
CA ARG A 120 -10.31 -26.35 15.88
C ARG A 120 -11.46 -27.29 15.53
N ALA A 121 -12.70 -26.83 15.68
CA ALA A 121 -13.89 -27.62 15.35
C ALA A 121 -13.90 -28.03 13.88
N GLN A 122 -13.54 -27.10 12.98
CA GLN A 122 -13.44 -27.38 11.54
C GLN A 122 -12.35 -28.40 11.20
N SER A 123 -11.16 -28.30 11.80
CA SER A 123 -10.08 -29.27 11.62
C SER A 123 -10.47 -30.66 12.11
N LEU A 124 -11.17 -30.76 13.25
CA LEU A 124 -11.68 -32.04 13.79
C LEU A 124 -12.74 -32.67 12.88
N LEU A 125 -13.67 -31.88 12.33
CA LEU A 125 -14.65 -32.38 11.36
C LEU A 125 -13.97 -32.95 10.11
N PHE A 126 -12.94 -32.26 9.59
CA PHE A 126 -12.19 -32.77 8.43
C PHE A 126 -11.37 -34.01 8.75
N MET A 127 -10.77 -34.08 9.94
CA MET A 127 -10.04 -35.28 10.38
C MET A 127 -10.99 -36.47 10.51
N ALA A 128 -12.17 -36.30 11.13
CA ALA A 128 -13.19 -37.34 11.22
C ALA A 128 -13.68 -37.81 9.83
N GLN A 129 -13.89 -36.88 8.90
CA GLN A 129 -14.27 -37.19 7.52
C GLN A 129 -13.17 -37.99 6.79
N LEU A 130 -11.90 -37.67 7.01
CA LEU A 130 -10.77 -38.42 6.46
C LEU A 130 -10.62 -39.79 7.13
N ASP A 131 -10.83 -39.90 8.44
CA ASP A 131 -10.78 -41.16 9.17
C ASP A 131 -11.86 -42.14 8.69
N ILE A 132 -13.09 -41.67 8.45
CA ILE A 132 -14.16 -42.47 7.83
C ILE A 132 -13.75 -42.92 6.43
N ARG A 133 -13.14 -42.03 5.63
CA ARG A 133 -12.64 -42.38 4.29
C ARG A 133 -11.51 -43.43 4.32
N MET A 134 -10.77 -43.50 5.41
CA MET A 134 -9.71 -44.49 5.62
C MET A 134 -10.21 -45.77 6.29
N HIS A 135 -11.52 -45.97 6.43
CA HIS A 135 -12.15 -47.08 7.16
C HIS A 135 -11.63 -47.20 8.61
N ARG A 136 -11.55 -46.07 9.33
CA ARG A 136 -11.15 -46.03 10.75
C ARG A 136 -12.24 -45.35 11.60
N PRO A 137 -13.43 -45.97 11.74
CA PRO A 137 -14.58 -45.34 12.38
C PRO A 137 -14.34 -45.01 13.87
N GLU A 138 -13.58 -45.83 14.60
CA GLU A 138 -13.22 -45.58 16.00
C GLU A 138 -12.48 -44.23 16.16
N ARG A 139 -11.51 -43.95 15.30
CA ARG A 139 -10.75 -42.68 15.32
C ARG A 139 -11.60 -41.48 14.96
N ALA A 140 -12.53 -41.65 14.01
CA ALA A 140 -13.49 -40.61 13.69
C ALA A 140 -14.37 -40.30 14.91
N GLY A 141 -14.80 -41.34 15.65
CA GLY A 141 -15.52 -41.21 16.91
C GLY A 141 -14.77 -40.36 17.93
N GLU A 142 -13.49 -40.67 18.19
CA GLU A 142 -12.60 -39.92 19.09
C GLU A 142 -12.46 -38.44 18.68
N ALA A 143 -12.29 -38.16 17.38
CA ALA A 143 -12.17 -36.80 16.87
C ALA A 143 -13.46 -35.99 17.08
N LEU A 144 -14.62 -36.63 16.88
CA LEU A 144 -15.93 -36.00 17.01
C LEU A 144 -16.30 -35.70 18.47
N GLU A 145 -15.90 -36.53 19.43
CA GLU A 145 -16.15 -36.30 20.86
C GLU A 145 -15.44 -35.07 21.42
N GLU A 146 -14.28 -34.73 20.86
CA GLU A 146 -13.52 -33.55 21.26
C GLU A 146 -14.13 -32.23 20.74
N ILE A 147 -15.16 -32.30 19.89
CA ILE A 147 -15.76 -31.12 19.25
C ILE A 147 -16.76 -30.43 20.21
N PRO A 148 -16.57 -29.13 20.50
CA PRO A 148 -17.55 -28.36 21.26
C PRO A 148 -18.77 -28.03 20.38
N THR A 149 -19.90 -28.70 20.63
CA THR A 149 -21.14 -28.61 19.84
C THR A 149 -21.83 -27.26 19.92
N ASP A 150 -21.54 -26.46 20.94
CA ASP A 150 -22.09 -25.11 21.18
C ASP A 150 -21.64 -24.07 20.14
N LYS A 151 -20.55 -24.35 19.40
CA LYS A 151 -19.90 -23.38 18.50
C LYS A 151 -19.98 -23.73 17.02
N LEU A 152 -20.69 -24.79 16.65
CA LEU A 152 -20.82 -25.23 15.26
C LEU A 152 -21.90 -24.43 14.53
N SER A 153 -21.66 -24.13 13.25
CA SER A 153 -22.70 -23.63 12.36
C SER A 153 -23.74 -24.71 12.06
N VAL A 154 -24.92 -24.34 11.57
CA VAL A 154 -25.98 -25.30 11.21
C VAL A 154 -25.50 -26.34 10.18
N GLU A 155 -24.71 -25.91 9.19
CA GLU A 155 -24.11 -26.80 8.19
C GLU A 155 -23.05 -27.73 8.81
N GLN A 156 -22.25 -27.22 9.74
CA GLN A 156 -21.26 -28.01 10.47
C GLN A 156 -21.92 -29.04 11.40
N MET A 157 -23.03 -28.66 12.06
CA MET A 157 -23.82 -29.58 12.87
C MET A 157 -24.44 -30.69 12.02
N LYS A 158 -24.94 -30.36 10.83
CA LYS A 158 -25.48 -31.37 9.90
C LYS A 158 -24.40 -32.36 9.44
N LEU A 159 -23.18 -31.89 9.17
CA LEU A 159 -22.05 -32.78 8.89
C LEU A 159 -21.67 -33.61 10.12
N TYR A 160 -21.61 -33.00 11.30
CA TYR A 160 -21.29 -33.69 12.55
C TYR A 160 -22.24 -34.88 12.78
N THR A 161 -23.55 -34.69 12.64
CA THR A 161 -24.52 -35.78 12.82
C THR A 161 -24.40 -36.85 11.74
N LEU A 162 -24.11 -36.44 10.50
CA LEU A 162 -23.87 -37.38 9.39
C LEU A 162 -22.62 -38.24 9.63
N LEU A 163 -21.54 -37.65 10.14
CA LEU A 163 -20.30 -38.38 10.44
C LEU A 163 -20.47 -39.30 11.66
N LYS A 164 -21.25 -38.91 12.68
CA LYS A 164 -21.61 -39.80 13.80
C LYS A 164 -22.43 -41.00 13.31
N LEU A 165 -23.46 -40.77 12.50
CA LEU A 165 -24.24 -41.84 11.86
C LEU A 165 -23.32 -42.80 11.08
N ALA A 166 -22.39 -42.25 10.31
CA ALA A 166 -21.45 -43.04 9.53
C ALA A 166 -20.49 -43.89 10.36
N GLY A 167 -20.00 -43.35 11.48
CA GLY A 167 -19.17 -44.09 12.40
C GLY A 167 -19.91 -45.32 12.97
N GLU A 168 -21.16 -45.16 13.38
CA GLU A 168 -21.98 -46.25 13.93
C GLU A 168 -22.22 -47.35 12.88
N VAL A 169 -22.65 -46.99 11.67
CA VAL A 169 -22.93 -47.94 10.58
C VAL A 169 -21.68 -48.73 10.18
N LEU A 170 -20.51 -48.08 10.12
CA LEU A 170 -19.26 -48.75 9.75
C LEU A 170 -18.66 -49.58 10.91
N SER A 171 -19.01 -49.28 12.17
CA SER A 171 -18.53 -50.05 13.32
C SER A 171 -19.17 -51.43 13.46
N GLU A 172 -20.35 -51.65 12.87
CA GLU A 172 -21.01 -52.97 12.83
C GLU A 172 -20.26 -53.98 11.94
N GLU A 173 -19.52 -53.52 10.91
CA GLU A 173 -18.71 -54.38 10.04
C GLU A 173 -17.51 -55.01 10.79
N GLU A 174 -16.77 -54.22 11.58
CA GLU A 174 -15.62 -54.73 12.33
C GLU A 174 -16.04 -55.76 13.40
N ALA A 175 -17.22 -55.59 14.00
CA ALA A 175 -17.78 -56.53 14.97
C ALA A 175 -18.19 -57.88 14.32
N THR A 176 -18.63 -57.86 13.05
CA THR A 176 -19.07 -59.05 12.30
C THR A 176 -17.92 -59.80 11.62
N GLU A 177 -16.87 -59.11 11.14
CA GLU A 177 -15.66 -59.77 10.62
C GLU A 177 -14.81 -60.41 11.74
N GLY A 178 -14.71 -59.78 12.91
CA GLY A 178 -13.94 -60.31 14.05
C GLY A 178 -14.50 -61.61 14.63
N THR A 179 -15.82 -61.79 14.60
CA THR A 179 -16.50 -62.99 15.14
C THR A 179 -16.55 -64.17 14.15
N LEU A 180 -16.42 -63.93 12.85
CA LEU A 180 -16.34 -65.01 11.84
C LEU A 180 -14.99 -65.73 11.83
N SER A 181 -13.92 -65.14 12.40
CA SER A 181 -12.60 -65.77 12.53
C SER A 181 -12.45 -66.66 13.78
N GLU A 182 -13.33 -66.54 14.78
CA GLU A 182 -13.33 -67.34 16.01
C GLU A 182 -14.62 -68.15 16.13
N LYS A 183 -14.85 -69.11 15.22
CA LYS A 183 -15.93 -70.07 15.39
C LYS A 183 -15.53 -71.14 16.42
N GLY A 184 -15.95 -70.92 17.66
CA GLY A 184 -15.99 -71.90 18.75
C GLY A 184 -17.22 -71.68 19.61
N GLU A 185 -18.25 -72.49 19.36
CA GLU A 185 -19.53 -72.66 20.08
C GLU A 185 -19.71 -71.93 21.43
N THR A 186 -20.49 -70.85 21.42
CA THR A 186 -21.56 -70.52 22.39
C THR A 186 -22.31 -69.25 21.90
N GLU A 187 -23.26 -69.42 20.98
CA GLU A 187 -24.13 -68.32 20.50
C GLU A 187 -25.49 -68.35 21.19
N GLY A 188 -26.05 -67.16 21.45
CA GLY A 188 -27.50 -67.03 21.55
C GLY A 188 -28.05 -65.71 22.07
N THR A 189 -27.38 -65.04 23.03
CA THR A 189 -28.05 -63.96 23.80
C THR A 189 -27.35 -62.61 23.80
N VAL A 190 -26.02 -62.56 23.72
CA VAL A 190 -25.28 -61.27 23.77
C VAL A 190 -25.21 -60.57 22.41
N ARG A 191 -25.19 -61.35 21.31
CA ARG A 191 -25.12 -60.83 19.92
C ARG A 191 -26.31 -59.93 19.56
N GLY A 192 -27.51 -60.30 20.00
CA GLY A 192 -28.73 -59.55 19.70
C GLY A 192 -28.97 -58.30 20.55
N GLU A 193 -28.20 -58.05 21.62
CA GLU A 193 -28.31 -56.81 22.41
C GLU A 193 -27.41 -55.70 21.86
N GLY A 194 -26.18 -56.04 21.43
CA GLY A 194 -25.25 -55.09 20.80
C GLY A 194 -25.74 -54.57 19.44
N GLU A 195 -26.22 -55.48 18.57
CA GLU A 195 -26.80 -55.13 17.25
C GLU A 195 -28.05 -54.24 17.39
N LYS A 196 -28.89 -54.47 18.42
CA LYS A 196 -30.05 -53.61 18.71
C LYS A 196 -29.63 -52.24 19.24
N GLN A 197 -28.54 -52.15 19.98
CA GLN A 197 -28.08 -50.91 20.60
C GLN A 197 -27.37 -49.99 19.59
N ALA A 198 -26.60 -50.56 18.65
CA ALA A 198 -25.99 -49.84 17.54
C ALA A 198 -27.04 -49.36 16.52
N HIS A 199 -27.97 -50.22 16.11
CA HIS A 199 -29.09 -49.84 15.24
C HIS A 199 -29.96 -48.73 15.86
N ALA A 200 -30.25 -48.80 17.17
CA ALA A 200 -30.98 -47.74 17.89
C ALA A 200 -30.20 -46.42 17.98
N SER A 201 -28.86 -46.49 18.08
CA SER A 201 -27.96 -45.32 18.05
C SER A 201 -27.94 -44.66 16.66
N ALA A 202 -27.83 -45.46 15.59
CA ALA A 202 -27.87 -44.99 14.22
C ALA A 202 -29.21 -44.32 13.87
N GLU A 203 -30.34 -44.89 14.31
CA GLU A 203 -31.65 -44.27 14.14
C GLU A 203 -31.78 -42.91 14.85
N ASP A 204 -31.24 -42.75 16.06
CA ASP A 204 -31.23 -41.46 16.77
C ASP A 204 -30.42 -40.40 16.01
N TRP A 205 -29.25 -40.76 15.49
CA TRP A 205 -28.45 -39.84 14.67
C TRP A 205 -29.11 -39.48 13.34
N TYR A 206 -29.86 -40.39 12.72
CA TYR A 206 -30.66 -40.10 11.54
C TYR A 206 -31.79 -39.12 11.82
N ILE A 207 -32.52 -39.30 12.92
CA ILE A 207 -33.56 -38.36 13.35
C ILE A 207 -32.95 -36.96 13.55
N ARG A 208 -31.78 -36.87 14.18
CA ARG A 208 -31.08 -35.59 14.36
C ARG A 208 -30.63 -34.98 13.04
N TYR A 209 -30.14 -35.79 12.09
CA TYR A 209 -29.73 -35.33 10.75
C TYR A 209 -30.90 -34.73 9.97
N THR A 210 -32.07 -35.39 9.97
CA THR A 210 -33.28 -34.91 9.27
C THR A 210 -33.82 -33.61 9.88
N GLY A 211 -33.58 -33.37 11.17
CA GLY A 211 -33.91 -32.12 11.85
C GLY A 211 -33.17 -30.88 11.35
N PHE A 212 -32.05 -31.05 10.64
CA PHE A 212 -31.29 -29.92 10.08
C PHE A 212 -31.63 -29.64 8.61
N SER A 213 -32.09 -28.41 8.32
CA SER A 213 -32.35 -27.97 6.93
C SER A 213 -31.05 -27.79 6.15
N ASP A 214 -30.95 -28.38 4.95
CA ASP A 214 -29.87 -28.03 4.00
C ASP A 214 -30.35 -26.97 3.00
N LYS A 215 -29.80 -25.76 3.12
CA LYS A 215 -30.05 -24.65 2.17
C LYS A 215 -29.02 -24.60 1.04
N SER A 216 -27.95 -25.38 1.15
CA SER A 216 -26.80 -25.37 0.25
C SER A 216 -26.87 -26.45 -0.83
N GLY A 217 -27.68 -27.49 -0.62
CA GLY A 217 -27.79 -28.64 -1.52
C GLY A 217 -26.51 -29.48 -1.57
N LYS A 218 -25.66 -29.38 -0.54
CA LYS A 218 -24.36 -30.05 -0.46
C LYS A 218 -24.42 -31.38 0.29
N PHE A 219 -25.52 -31.65 0.98
CA PHE A 219 -25.69 -32.84 1.80
C PHE A 219 -26.58 -33.88 1.10
N PRO A 220 -26.40 -35.19 1.37
CA PRO A 220 -27.23 -36.23 0.80
C PRO A 220 -28.71 -36.05 1.15
N GLU A 221 -29.60 -36.40 0.22
CA GLU A 221 -31.03 -36.39 0.47
C GLU A 221 -31.40 -37.35 1.61
N ASN A 222 -32.45 -37.03 2.37
CA ASN A 222 -32.85 -37.83 3.53
C ASN A 222 -33.14 -39.29 3.14
N ALA A 223 -33.72 -39.53 1.96
CA ALA A 223 -33.98 -40.87 1.45
C ALA A 223 -32.70 -41.69 1.16
N ALA A 224 -31.62 -41.03 0.72
CA ALA A 224 -30.33 -41.68 0.52
C ALA A 224 -29.71 -42.07 1.87
N VAL A 225 -29.78 -41.19 2.87
CA VAL A 225 -29.27 -41.48 4.23
C VAL A 225 -30.09 -42.58 4.92
N GLU A 226 -31.41 -42.62 4.71
CA GLU A 226 -32.29 -43.69 5.21
C GLU A 226 -31.89 -45.06 4.66
N SER A 227 -31.43 -45.12 3.40
CA SER A 227 -30.99 -46.37 2.79
C SER A 227 -29.78 -46.98 3.47
N TRP A 228 -28.94 -46.17 4.14
CA TRP A 228 -27.72 -46.62 4.82
C TRP A 228 -27.98 -47.32 6.15
N ILE A 229 -29.16 -47.11 6.76
CA ILE A 229 -29.52 -47.66 8.07
C ILE A 229 -30.17 -49.03 7.92
N LYS A 230 -30.60 -49.40 6.71
CA LYS A 230 -31.24 -50.69 6.47
C LYS A 230 -30.22 -51.81 6.71
N PRO A 231 -30.61 -52.92 7.37
CA PRO A 231 -29.69 -54.03 7.67
C PRO A 231 -28.95 -54.54 6.43
N GLU A 232 -29.64 -54.62 5.28
CA GLU A 232 -29.06 -55.03 4.00
C GLU A 232 -27.94 -54.11 3.48
N ALA A 233 -27.97 -52.82 3.84
CA ALA A 233 -26.95 -51.85 3.47
C ALA A 233 -25.78 -51.83 4.46
N MET A 234 -26.04 -52.11 5.74
CA MET A 234 -25.01 -52.17 6.78
C MET A 234 -24.08 -53.37 6.60
N GLU A 235 -24.57 -54.49 6.05
CA GLU A 235 -23.75 -55.67 5.74
C GLU A 235 -23.10 -55.62 4.34
N ASN A 236 -23.53 -54.68 3.48
CA ASN A 236 -23.08 -54.62 2.09
C ASN A 236 -21.95 -53.61 1.89
N LYS A 237 -20.74 -54.13 1.72
CA LYS A 237 -19.52 -53.36 1.44
C LYS A 237 -19.66 -52.33 0.31
N ARG A 238 -20.42 -52.63 -0.74
CA ARG A 238 -20.65 -51.67 -1.83
C ARG A 238 -21.49 -50.46 -1.40
N ALA A 239 -22.48 -50.69 -0.55
CA ALA A 239 -23.34 -49.62 -0.02
C ALA A 239 -22.54 -48.73 0.96
N GLN A 240 -21.66 -49.32 1.75
CA GLN A 240 -20.73 -48.61 2.62
C GLN A 240 -19.68 -47.80 1.82
N ASP A 241 -19.11 -48.36 0.75
CA ASP A 241 -18.18 -47.64 -0.13
C ASP A 241 -18.87 -46.44 -0.81
N GLU A 242 -20.13 -46.61 -1.24
CA GLU A 242 -20.94 -45.53 -1.81
C GLU A 242 -21.23 -44.43 -0.78
N MET A 243 -21.55 -44.82 0.46
CA MET A 243 -21.73 -43.91 1.58
C MET A 243 -20.45 -43.12 1.88
N ILE A 244 -19.30 -43.78 1.95
CA ILE A 244 -17.99 -43.13 2.14
C ILE A 244 -17.69 -42.17 0.99
N ALA A 245 -17.98 -42.56 -0.25
CA ALA A 245 -17.82 -41.70 -1.41
C ALA A 245 -18.68 -40.44 -1.30
N MET A 246 -19.96 -40.57 -0.93
CA MET A 246 -20.86 -39.44 -0.71
C MET A 246 -20.36 -38.51 0.39
N ILE A 247 -19.98 -39.05 1.55
CA ILE A 247 -19.44 -38.27 2.68
C ILE A 247 -18.17 -37.56 2.27
N SER A 248 -17.26 -38.21 1.53
CA SER A 248 -16.00 -37.64 1.09
C SER A 248 -16.16 -36.48 0.09
N GLY A 249 -17.29 -36.44 -0.64
CA GLY A 249 -17.64 -35.38 -1.57
C GLY A 249 -18.16 -34.10 -0.90
N ILE A 250 -18.52 -34.15 0.39
CA ILE A 250 -19.08 -33.01 1.10
C ILE A 250 -17.96 -32.01 1.46
N SER A 251 -18.02 -30.81 0.89
CA SER A 251 -17.11 -29.70 1.19
C SER A 251 -17.86 -28.51 1.78
N ILE A 252 -17.64 -28.23 3.07
CA ILE A 252 -18.26 -27.09 3.78
C ILE A 252 -17.57 -25.76 3.42
N GLU A 253 -16.32 -25.78 2.95
CA GLU A 253 -15.60 -24.54 2.67
C GLU A 253 -16.12 -23.83 1.41
N PRO A 254 -16.21 -22.48 1.44
CA PRO A 254 -16.44 -21.71 0.24
C PRO A 254 -15.23 -21.84 -0.70
N GLU A 255 -15.47 -22.33 -1.90
CA GLU A 255 -14.49 -22.37 -2.99
C GLU A 255 -14.29 -20.96 -3.55
N LEU A 256 -13.63 -20.06 -2.81
CA LEU A 256 -13.08 -18.88 -3.46
C LEU A 256 -11.69 -19.25 -4.01
N HIS A 257 -11.47 -18.99 -5.29
CA HIS A 257 -10.16 -19.23 -5.90
C HIS A 257 -9.07 -18.46 -5.13
N PRO A 258 -7.94 -19.10 -4.79
CA PRO A 258 -6.87 -18.48 -4.00
C PRO A 258 -6.45 -17.11 -4.55
N PHE A 259 -6.31 -17.02 -5.87
CA PHE A 259 -5.89 -15.80 -6.57
C PHE A 259 -6.89 -14.66 -6.49
N LEU A 260 -8.20 -14.94 -6.38
CA LEU A 260 -9.20 -13.89 -6.23
C LEU A 260 -9.07 -13.17 -4.89
N ASN A 261 -8.79 -13.91 -3.81
CA ASN A 261 -8.56 -13.30 -2.49
C ASN A 261 -7.34 -12.38 -2.49
N LEU A 262 -6.25 -12.82 -3.14
CA LEU A 262 -5.05 -11.98 -3.29
C LEU A 262 -5.35 -10.75 -4.14
N PHE A 263 -6.06 -10.92 -5.25
CA PHE A 263 -6.44 -9.82 -6.14
C PHE A 263 -7.29 -8.78 -5.43
N PHE A 264 -8.35 -9.17 -4.73
CA PHE A 264 -9.16 -8.23 -3.94
C PHE A 264 -8.37 -7.56 -2.80
N GLY A 265 -7.44 -8.29 -2.18
CA GLY A 265 -6.53 -7.74 -1.18
C GLY A 265 -5.59 -6.67 -1.76
N MET A 266 -4.99 -6.93 -2.94
CA MET A 266 -4.15 -5.96 -3.64
C MET A 266 -4.94 -4.73 -4.08
N MET A 267 -6.16 -4.91 -4.58
CA MET A 267 -7.04 -3.79 -4.93
C MET A 267 -7.32 -2.90 -3.72
N LEU A 268 -7.68 -3.51 -2.58
CA LEU A 268 -7.96 -2.78 -1.35
C LEU A 268 -6.72 -2.07 -0.81
N ALA A 269 -5.55 -2.72 -0.85
CA ALA A 269 -4.30 -2.12 -0.44
C ALA A 269 -3.95 -0.90 -1.31
N HIS A 270 -4.06 -1.01 -2.63
CA HIS A 270 -3.81 0.11 -3.56
C HIS A 270 -4.76 1.28 -3.34
N SER A 271 -6.05 1.01 -3.14
CA SER A 271 -7.05 2.06 -2.85
C SER A 271 -6.78 2.83 -1.56
N ILE A 272 -6.08 2.24 -0.58
CA ILE A 272 -5.67 2.90 0.66
C ILE A 272 -4.31 3.59 0.47
N PHE A 273 -3.39 2.93 -0.22
CA PHE A 273 -2.02 3.40 -0.42
C PHE A 273 -1.96 4.68 -1.27
N PHE A 274 -2.70 4.75 -2.38
CA PHE A 274 -2.60 5.89 -3.30
C PHE A 274 -2.95 7.24 -2.64
N PRO A 275 -4.10 7.40 -1.95
CA PRO A 275 -4.39 8.64 -1.23
C PRO A 275 -3.39 8.95 -0.12
N ALA A 276 -2.82 7.92 0.51
CA ALA A 276 -1.77 8.08 1.51
C ALA A 276 -0.50 8.69 0.90
N VAL A 277 -0.10 8.21 -0.28
CA VAL A 277 1.05 8.74 -1.02
C VAL A 277 0.79 10.15 -1.53
N GLN A 278 -0.41 10.43 -2.01
CA GLN A 278 -0.79 11.79 -2.40
C GLN A 278 -0.74 12.78 -1.23
N SER A 279 -0.89 12.30 0.01
CA SER A 279 -0.76 13.12 1.22
C SER A 279 0.70 13.38 1.66
N PHE A 280 1.69 12.81 0.96
CA PHE A 280 3.13 12.99 1.22
C PHE A 280 3.75 14.19 0.49
N THR A 281 2.96 14.96 -0.25
CA THR A 281 3.45 16.14 -0.94
C THR A 281 3.62 17.30 0.05
N ALA A 282 4.83 17.47 0.61
CA ALA A 282 5.21 18.67 1.36
C ALA A 282 5.87 19.70 0.43
N SER A 283 6.21 20.88 0.96
CA SER A 283 6.82 22.00 0.22
C SER A 283 8.01 21.53 -0.64
N GLY A 284 7.79 21.45 -1.95
CA GLY A 284 8.77 21.02 -2.96
C GLY A 284 8.49 19.66 -3.60
N TRP A 285 7.94 18.66 -2.90
CA TRP A 285 7.75 17.32 -3.45
C TRP A 285 6.32 17.07 -3.94
N GLN A 286 6.19 16.59 -5.17
CA GLN A 286 4.91 16.25 -5.80
C GLN A 286 4.94 14.88 -6.48
N LEU A 287 3.77 14.27 -6.64
CA LEU A 287 3.64 13.07 -7.47
C LEU A 287 3.74 13.44 -8.94
N ARG A 288 4.49 12.66 -9.71
CA ARG A 288 4.60 12.88 -11.15
C ARG A 288 3.21 12.79 -11.80
N PRO A 289 2.80 13.76 -12.65
CA PRO A 289 1.45 13.83 -13.22
C PRO A 289 0.99 12.53 -13.87
N LYS A 290 1.84 11.94 -14.73
CA LYS A 290 1.55 10.66 -15.41
C LYS A 290 1.31 9.53 -14.42
N TYR A 291 2.12 9.41 -13.38
CA TYR A 291 1.93 8.38 -12.36
C TYR A 291 0.63 8.62 -11.59
N SER A 292 0.38 9.86 -11.16
CA SER A 292 -0.84 10.25 -10.44
C SER A 292 -2.10 9.87 -11.23
N PHE A 293 -2.11 10.17 -12.53
CA PHE A 293 -3.20 9.83 -13.44
C PHE A 293 -3.50 8.32 -13.47
N PHE A 294 -2.48 7.49 -13.77
CA PHE A 294 -2.67 6.05 -13.89
C PHE A 294 -2.98 5.39 -12.55
N ALA A 295 -2.22 5.71 -11.50
CA ALA A 295 -2.36 5.10 -10.19
C ALA A 295 -3.69 5.49 -9.53
N GLY A 296 -4.09 6.76 -9.67
CA GLY A 296 -5.35 7.29 -9.19
C GLY A 296 -6.56 6.81 -9.97
N GLY A 297 -6.46 6.76 -11.30
CA GLY A 297 -7.43 6.12 -12.19
C GLY A 297 -7.73 4.67 -11.77
N LEU A 298 -6.67 3.91 -11.51
CA LEU A 298 -6.75 2.54 -11.05
C LEU A 298 -7.37 2.45 -9.64
N ALA A 299 -6.98 3.32 -8.71
CA ALA A 299 -7.51 3.36 -7.36
C ALA A 299 -9.02 3.65 -7.33
N GLY A 300 -9.49 4.62 -8.13
CA GLY A 300 -10.91 4.93 -8.27
C GLY A 300 -11.72 3.75 -8.82
N LEU A 301 -11.22 3.10 -9.89
CA LEU A 301 -11.86 1.91 -10.46
C LEU A 301 -11.93 0.75 -9.45
N PHE A 302 -10.88 0.56 -8.63
CA PHE A 302 -10.86 -0.46 -7.58
C PHE A 302 -11.89 -0.18 -6.48
N VAL A 303 -12.04 1.07 -6.03
CA VAL A 303 -13.06 1.47 -5.05
C VAL A 303 -14.46 1.14 -5.60
N LEU A 304 -14.70 1.42 -6.87
CA LEU A 304 -15.99 1.12 -7.52
C LEU A 304 -16.28 -0.39 -7.58
N ILE A 305 -15.31 -1.20 -8.02
CA ILE A 305 -15.48 -2.66 -8.08
C ILE A 305 -15.69 -3.26 -6.68
N LEU A 306 -14.88 -2.86 -5.70
CA LEU A 306 -15.01 -3.33 -4.31
C LEU A 306 -16.34 -2.91 -3.69
N GLY A 307 -16.77 -1.66 -3.91
CA GLY A 307 -18.03 -1.13 -3.41
C GLY A 307 -19.24 -1.88 -3.96
N ILE A 308 -19.24 -2.19 -5.26
CA ILE A 308 -20.28 -3.02 -5.91
C ILE A 308 -20.22 -4.46 -5.37
N GLY A 309 -19.03 -5.03 -5.21
CA GLY A 309 -18.83 -6.37 -4.66
C GLY A 309 -19.37 -6.52 -3.23
N ILE A 310 -19.07 -5.56 -2.35
CA ILE A 310 -19.58 -5.53 -0.97
C ILE A 310 -21.12 -5.44 -0.98
N LEU A 311 -21.69 -4.56 -1.80
CA LEU A 311 -23.13 -4.44 -1.94
C LEU A 311 -23.76 -5.77 -2.39
N TYR A 312 -23.18 -6.42 -3.40
CA TYR A 312 -23.63 -7.74 -3.87
C TYR A 312 -23.60 -8.80 -2.76
N LEU A 313 -22.51 -8.86 -1.96
CA LEU A 313 -22.40 -9.81 -0.84
C LEU A 313 -23.43 -9.54 0.25
N LEU A 314 -23.69 -8.28 0.58
CA LEU A 314 -24.74 -7.88 1.53
C LEU A 314 -26.12 -8.31 1.02
N LEU A 315 -26.41 -8.10 -0.26
CA LEU A 315 -27.65 -8.54 -0.90
C LEU A 315 -27.78 -10.07 -0.90
N LYS A 316 -26.69 -10.79 -1.16
CA LYS A 316 -26.65 -12.26 -1.15
C LYS A 316 -26.86 -12.83 0.25
N LYS A 317 -26.16 -12.29 1.26
CA LYS A 317 -26.31 -12.70 2.67
C LYS A 317 -27.74 -12.50 3.14
N ARG A 318 -28.37 -11.39 2.73
CA ARG A 318 -29.73 -11.06 3.12
C ARG A 318 -30.79 -11.93 2.42
N ARG A 319 -30.60 -12.25 1.13
CA ARG A 319 -31.43 -13.26 0.45
C ARG A 319 -31.44 -14.59 1.19
N ARG A 320 -30.30 -15.01 1.74
CA ARG A 320 -30.18 -16.25 2.55
C ARG A 320 -30.86 -16.18 3.92
N ALA A 321 -30.98 -14.97 4.49
CA ALA A 321 -31.61 -14.77 5.80
C ALA A 321 -33.15 -14.90 5.78
N GLY A 322 -33.78 -14.86 4.60
CA GLY A 322 -35.20 -15.19 4.42
C GLY A 322 -36.19 -14.34 5.21
N SER A 323 -35.79 -13.19 5.75
CA SER A 323 -36.64 -12.37 6.61
C SER A 323 -37.78 -11.72 5.82
N PRO A 324 -39.07 -11.96 6.14
CA PRO A 324 -40.19 -11.30 5.49
C PRO A 324 -40.18 -9.79 5.81
N GLU A 325 -40.18 -8.95 4.78
CA GLU A 325 -40.04 -7.50 4.93
C GLU A 325 -41.42 -6.83 5.09
N ARG A 326 -41.63 -6.09 6.19
CA ARG A 326 -42.73 -5.12 6.31
C ARG A 326 -42.44 -3.92 5.39
N GLY A 327 -43.47 -3.22 4.92
CA GLY A 327 -43.35 -2.14 3.92
C GLY A 327 -42.35 -1.02 4.29
N ALA A 328 -42.26 -0.65 5.58
CA ALA A 328 -41.30 0.35 6.07
C ALA A 328 -39.84 -0.13 6.02
N ASP A 329 -39.60 -1.43 6.22
CA ASP A 329 -38.26 -2.00 6.15
C ASP A 329 -37.76 -1.99 4.71
N LYS A 330 -38.62 -2.28 3.72
CA LYS A 330 -38.31 -2.19 2.28
C LYS A 330 -37.77 -0.82 1.88
N ALA A 331 -38.45 0.24 2.31
CA ALA A 331 -38.04 1.61 2.01
C ALA A 331 -36.67 1.95 2.60
N ARG A 332 -36.44 1.62 3.89
CA ARG A 332 -35.13 1.83 4.56
C ARG A 332 -33.98 1.13 3.84
N LEU A 333 -34.24 -0.05 3.28
CA LEU A 333 -33.23 -0.81 2.55
C LEU A 333 -32.93 -0.23 1.18
N ILE A 334 -33.95 0.24 0.47
CA ILE A 334 -33.76 0.92 -0.81
C ILE A 334 -32.95 2.20 -0.58
N ILE A 335 -33.31 2.99 0.44
CA ILE A 335 -32.57 4.18 0.85
C ILE A 335 -31.12 3.82 1.21
N GLY A 336 -30.90 2.76 2.00
CA GLY A 336 -29.55 2.32 2.36
C GLY A 336 -28.71 1.87 1.17
N ARG A 337 -29.30 1.21 0.17
CA ARG A 337 -28.61 0.81 -1.08
C ARG A 337 -28.23 2.02 -1.92
N ILE A 338 -29.15 2.98 -2.05
CA ILE A 338 -28.90 4.23 -2.78
C ILE A 338 -27.79 5.02 -2.08
N ALA A 339 -27.86 5.16 -0.76
CA ALA A 339 -26.83 5.83 0.03
C ALA A 339 -25.45 5.17 -0.14
N TRP A 340 -25.38 3.83 -0.13
CA TRP A 340 -24.14 3.10 -0.38
C TRP A 340 -23.60 3.34 -1.80
N ALA A 341 -24.46 3.28 -2.81
CA ALA A 341 -24.05 3.54 -4.19
C ALA A 341 -23.54 4.98 -4.38
N LEU A 342 -24.22 5.97 -3.79
CA LEU A 342 -23.80 7.37 -3.81
C LEU A 342 -22.46 7.57 -3.09
N LEU A 343 -22.25 6.91 -1.95
CA LEU A 343 -20.99 6.96 -1.21
C LEU A 343 -19.83 6.37 -2.03
N VAL A 344 -20.02 5.20 -2.62
CA VAL A 344 -18.99 4.54 -3.46
C VAL A 344 -18.69 5.39 -4.69
N LEU A 345 -19.72 5.93 -5.34
CA LEU A 345 -19.55 6.80 -6.50
C LEU A 345 -18.81 8.09 -6.11
N SER A 346 -19.20 8.73 -5.00
CA SER A 346 -18.58 9.95 -4.48
C SER A 346 -17.10 9.74 -4.16
N LEU A 347 -16.77 8.67 -3.43
CA LEU A 347 -15.37 8.32 -3.11
C LEU A 347 -14.57 8.02 -4.37
N SER A 348 -15.13 7.25 -5.31
CA SER A 348 -14.49 6.98 -6.60
C SER A 348 -14.23 8.27 -7.38
N THR A 349 -15.22 9.18 -7.45
CA THR A 349 -15.06 10.45 -8.15
C THR A 349 -14.06 11.37 -7.47
N MET A 350 -14.00 11.37 -6.13
CA MET A 350 -13.03 12.17 -5.37
C MET A 350 -11.60 11.72 -5.69
N VAL A 351 -11.34 10.41 -5.70
CA VAL A 351 -10.01 9.88 -6.06
C VAL A 351 -9.68 10.19 -7.52
N LEU A 352 -10.63 10.01 -8.44
CA LEU A 352 -10.42 10.31 -9.87
C LEU A 352 -10.15 11.80 -10.12
N LEU A 353 -10.97 12.70 -9.56
CA LEU A 353 -10.81 14.13 -9.72
C LEU A 353 -9.55 14.65 -9.05
N GLY A 354 -9.20 14.14 -7.86
CA GLY A 354 -7.96 14.49 -7.18
C GLY A 354 -6.70 14.02 -7.92
N SER A 355 -6.82 13.03 -8.79
CA SER A 355 -5.71 12.54 -9.63
C SER A 355 -5.61 13.28 -10.96
N TRP A 356 -6.75 13.75 -11.49
CA TRP A 356 -6.85 14.55 -12.71
C TRP A 356 -6.49 16.03 -12.49
N ALA A 357 -6.84 16.61 -11.33
CA ALA A 357 -6.65 18.03 -11.06
C ALA A 357 -5.18 18.50 -10.98
N GLY A 358 -4.22 17.56 -11.05
CA GLY A 358 -2.78 17.84 -11.09
C GLY A 358 -2.08 17.32 -12.34
N THR A 359 -2.81 16.93 -13.39
CA THR A 359 -2.22 16.55 -14.68
C THR A 359 -2.26 17.73 -15.63
N SER A 360 -1.25 18.61 -15.52
CA SER A 360 -0.86 19.41 -16.67
C SER A 360 -0.39 18.44 -17.77
N ASP A 361 -1.02 18.48 -18.94
CA ASP A 361 -0.58 17.73 -20.12
C ASP A 361 0.77 18.25 -20.68
N GLN A 362 1.38 19.24 -20.03
CA GLN A 362 2.59 19.95 -20.44
C GLN A 362 3.82 19.56 -19.62
N GLU A 363 3.94 18.29 -19.21
CA GLU A 363 5.22 17.79 -18.65
C GLU A 363 6.25 17.68 -19.79
N ARG A 364 7.14 18.68 -19.90
CA ARG A 364 8.28 18.69 -20.84
C ARG A 364 9.52 18.15 -20.14
N VAL A 365 10.13 17.12 -20.71
CA VAL A 365 11.44 16.62 -20.25
C VAL A 365 12.51 17.52 -20.83
N LEU A 366 13.30 18.16 -19.96
CA LEU A 366 14.36 19.09 -20.35
C LEU A 366 15.66 18.35 -20.67
N THR A 367 16.07 17.46 -19.76
CA THR A 367 17.26 16.64 -19.94
C THR A 367 17.19 15.39 -19.06
N ASP A 368 17.83 14.33 -19.52
CA ASP A 368 17.85 13.03 -18.86
C ASP A 368 19.21 12.78 -18.19
N ALA A 369 19.16 12.24 -16.97
CA ALA A 369 20.29 11.61 -16.29
C ALA A 369 21.48 12.54 -15.94
N VAL A 370 21.19 13.77 -15.53
CA VAL A 370 22.20 14.66 -14.95
C VAL A 370 22.60 14.13 -13.57
N LEU A 371 23.89 13.90 -13.38
CA LEU A 371 24.43 13.40 -12.13
C LEU A 371 24.51 14.54 -11.12
N ASP A 372 23.84 14.40 -9.99
CA ASP A 372 23.99 15.31 -8.87
C ASP A 372 25.38 15.11 -8.22
N PRO A 373 26.25 16.14 -8.18
CA PRO A 373 27.59 16.04 -7.61
C PRO A 373 27.60 15.75 -6.10
N PHE A 374 26.51 16.04 -5.38
CA PHE A 374 26.42 15.86 -3.93
C PHE A 374 25.86 14.49 -3.53
N THR A 375 24.88 13.98 -4.28
CA THR A 375 24.19 12.71 -3.94
C THR A 375 24.61 11.53 -4.80
N GLY A 376 25.26 11.76 -5.95
CA GLY A 376 25.59 10.73 -6.93
C GLY A 376 24.37 10.09 -7.61
N ILE A 377 23.18 10.66 -7.42
CA ILE A 377 21.93 10.21 -8.04
C ILE A 377 21.77 10.90 -9.40
N LYS A 378 21.24 10.16 -10.38
CA LYS A 378 20.90 10.71 -11.69
C LYS A 378 19.47 11.21 -11.66
N TYR A 379 19.29 12.49 -11.96
CA TYR A 379 17.97 13.11 -12.01
C TYR A 379 17.54 13.37 -13.46
N VAL A 380 16.23 13.27 -13.68
CA VAL A 380 15.56 13.79 -14.88
C VAL A 380 15.01 15.17 -14.55
N TYR A 381 15.35 16.17 -15.35
CA TYR A 381 14.84 17.53 -15.18
C TYR A 381 13.61 17.76 -16.04
N LEU A 382 12.62 18.41 -15.45
CA LEU A 382 11.26 18.52 -15.97
C LEU A 382 10.81 19.98 -15.88
N ALA A 383 10.04 20.42 -16.87
CA ALA A 383 9.28 21.65 -16.84
C ALA A 383 7.79 21.34 -16.91
N GLU A 384 6.99 22.06 -16.14
CA GLU A 384 5.53 22.00 -16.16
C GLU A 384 5.00 23.41 -16.43
N GLU A 385 4.33 23.58 -17.56
CA GLU A 385 3.63 24.82 -17.88
C GLU A 385 2.28 24.85 -17.15
N LYS A 386 1.99 25.95 -16.46
CA LYS A 386 0.68 26.20 -15.85
C LYS A 386 -0.27 26.86 -16.84
N ASP A 387 -1.55 26.50 -16.76
CA ASP A 387 -2.66 27.05 -17.55
C ASP A 387 -2.81 28.60 -17.46
N TYR A 388 -2.18 29.25 -16.48
CA TYR A 388 -2.23 30.71 -16.26
C TYR A 388 -0.89 31.43 -16.47
N GLY A 389 0.07 30.83 -17.19
CA GLY A 389 1.25 31.54 -17.72
C GLY A 389 2.50 31.53 -16.83
N GLY A 390 2.89 30.38 -16.28
CA GLY A 390 4.18 30.24 -15.60
C GLY A 390 4.72 28.81 -15.67
N ILE A 391 6.03 28.66 -15.86
CA ILE A 391 6.72 27.37 -15.91
C ILE A 391 7.27 27.05 -14.52
N ARG A 392 6.97 25.85 -14.02
CA ARG A 392 7.63 25.29 -12.84
C ARG A 392 8.65 24.25 -13.25
N TYR A 393 9.78 24.27 -12.56
CA TYR A 393 10.91 23.42 -12.81
C TYR A 393 11.02 22.37 -11.73
N TYR A 394 11.25 21.13 -12.13
CA TYR A 394 11.38 19.99 -11.23
C TYR A 394 12.57 19.12 -11.58
N ARG A 395 13.07 18.38 -10.60
CA ARG A 395 13.97 17.25 -10.76
C ARG A 395 13.31 15.98 -10.26
N SER A 396 13.59 14.85 -10.89
CA SER A 396 12.93 13.59 -10.57
C SER A 396 13.96 12.46 -10.52
N PRO A 397 14.12 11.77 -9.38
CA PRO A 397 14.99 10.61 -9.28
C PRO A 397 14.36 9.35 -9.90
N ASP A 398 13.02 9.28 -9.95
CA ASP A 398 12.24 8.09 -10.29
C ASP A 398 10.91 8.47 -10.97
N PHE A 399 10.24 7.51 -11.61
CA PHE A 399 8.96 7.75 -12.28
C PHE A 399 7.77 8.16 -11.38
N ILE A 400 7.93 8.13 -10.05
CA ILE A 400 6.84 8.32 -9.08
C ILE A 400 6.82 9.76 -8.53
N PHE A 401 7.98 10.30 -8.18
CA PHE A 401 8.10 11.55 -7.44
C PHE A 401 8.90 12.58 -8.24
N MET A 402 8.55 13.86 -8.06
CA MET A 402 9.28 15.00 -8.57
C MET A 402 9.44 16.04 -7.46
N GLU A 403 10.58 16.70 -7.44
CA GLU A 403 10.95 17.75 -6.48
C GLU A 403 11.10 19.06 -7.24
N GLU A 404 10.49 20.13 -6.75
CA GLU A 404 10.58 21.48 -7.31
C GLU A 404 12.03 21.95 -7.19
N TRP A 405 12.60 22.33 -8.34
CA TRP A 405 14.02 22.62 -8.48
C TRP A 405 14.21 23.74 -9.51
N SER A 406 14.35 24.97 -9.04
CA SER A 406 14.41 26.17 -9.89
C SER A 406 15.59 26.15 -10.89
N GLU A 407 16.71 25.54 -10.52
CA GLU A 407 17.90 25.42 -11.38
C GLU A 407 17.66 24.54 -12.60
N ALA A 408 16.55 23.77 -12.66
CA ALA A 408 16.21 23.02 -13.86
C ALA A 408 15.92 23.96 -15.05
N MET A 409 15.61 25.24 -14.78
CA MET A 409 15.44 26.29 -15.79
C MET A 409 16.65 26.43 -16.71
N TYR A 410 17.87 26.20 -16.21
CA TYR A 410 19.10 26.29 -17.03
C TYR A 410 19.17 25.22 -18.13
N TYR A 411 18.36 24.17 -18.03
CA TYR A 411 18.26 23.13 -19.04
C TYR A 411 17.07 23.35 -20.00
N ASP A 412 16.31 24.43 -19.82
CA ASP A 412 15.14 24.73 -20.64
C ASP A 412 15.49 25.57 -21.86
N THR A 413 15.89 24.88 -22.94
CA THR A 413 16.24 25.51 -24.21
C THR A 413 15.05 26.12 -24.96
N GLU A 414 13.81 25.73 -24.61
CA GLU A 414 12.60 26.25 -25.25
C GLU A 414 12.11 27.56 -24.61
N ALA A 415 12.40 27.79 -23.33
CA ALA A 415 12.21 29.09 -22.68
C ALA A 415 13.25 30.15 -23.11
N GLY A 416 14.33 29.71 -23.77
CA GLY A 416 15.50 30.52 -24.16
C GLY A 416 15.31 31.53 -25.30
N ASN A 417 14.11 31.69 -25.87
CA ASN A 417 13.88 32.76 -26.86
C ASN A 417 13.65 34.14 -26.22
N ASP A 418 13.50 34.23 -24.90
CA ASP A 418 13.30 35.51 -24.17
C ASP A 418 14.34 35.75 -23.04
N LEU A 419 15.45 35.01 -23.02
CA LEU A 419 16.58 35.28 -22.12
C LEU A 419 17.68 36.03 -22.90
N PRO A 420 18.27 37.12 -22.36
CA PRO A 420 19.38 37.79 -23.02
C PRO A 420 20.56 36.83 -23.07
N GLU A 421 20.95 36.50 -24.30
CA GLU A 421 22.10 35.67 -24.64
C GLU A 421 23.35 36.19 -23.92
N ALA A 422 23.69 35.55 -22.81
CA ALA A 422 24.85 35.86 -22.01
C ALA A 422 25.91 34.76 -22.16
N ALA A 423 27.07 35.22 -22.62
CA ALA A 423 28.38 34.58 -22.64
C ALA A 423 28.63 33.53 -23.73
N GLY A 424 29.48 33.94 -24.67
CA GLY A 424 30.08 33.04 -25.64
C GLY A 424 31.09 32.07 -25.03
N GLU A 425 31.34 31.00 -25.76
CA GLU A 425 32.57 30.23 -25.67
C GLU A 425 33.04 29.88 -27.09
N ASP A 426 34.23 30.39 -27.43
CA ASP A 426 35.07 29.85 -28.48
C ASP A 426 35.47 28.42 -28.13
N GLN A 427 35.12 27.41 -28.94
CA GLN A 427 35.99 26.26 -29.26
C GLN A 427 35.68 25.63 -30.64
N GLN A 428 36.62 25.85 -31.55
CA GLN A 428 37.22 24.89 -32.50
C GLN A 428 36.39 24.19 -33.60
N GLU A 429 36.82 24.54 -34.83
CA GLU A 429 36.56 23.99 -36.16
C GLU A 429 36.33 22.47 -36.26
N LYS A 430 35.31 22.08 -37.04
CA LYS A 430 35.42 20.95 -37.98
C LYS A 430 34.51 21.11 -39.21
N TYR A 431 35.15 21.24 -40.37
CA TYR A 431 34.55 21.24 -41.70
C TYR A 431 33.73 19.99 -42.01
N THR A 432 32.55 20.16 -42.64
CA THR A 432 32.13 19.48 -43.90
C THR A 432 30.91 20.16 -44.56
N VAL A 433 31.18 21.02 -45.55
CA VAL A 433 30.71 21.03 -46.96
C VAL A 433 29.29 20.51 -47.33
N ASN A 434 28.54 21.45 -47.92
CA ASN A 434 27.56 21.41 -49.04
C ASN A 434 26.09 20.97 -48.86
N GLY A 435 25.19 21.85 -49.31
CA GLY A 435 23.86 21.50 -49.84
C GLY A 435 22.87 22.67 -49.91
N ASP A 436 22.83 23.36 -51.04
CA ASP A 436 21.87 24.38 -51.53
C ASP A 436 20.46 24.41 -50.92
N SER A 437 19.89 25.61 -50.65
CA SER A 437 19.09 26.34 -51.65
C SER A 437 18.16 27.42 -51.03
N ALA A 438 18.13 28.58 -51.73
CA ALA A 438 17.01 29.50 -51.94
C ALA A 438 16.61 30.58 -50.88
N LYS A 439 16.88 31.84 -51.29
CA LYS A 439 16.02 33.07 -51.31
C LYS A 439 15.11 33.36 -50.11
N SER A 440 14.92 34.59 -49.63
CA SER A 440 15.32 35.95 -50.02
C SER A 440 14.70 36.90 -48.99
N ALA A 441 15.36 38.01 -48.68
CA ALA A 441 14.80 39.38 -48.65
C ALA A 441 15.63 40.22 -47.67
N ILE A 442 16.42 41.11 -48.27
CA ILE A 442 17.02 42.25 -47.59
C ILE A 442 15.90 43.26 -47.35
N GLN A 443 15.80 43.78 -46.12
CA GLN A 443 15.22 45.09 -45.91
C GLN A 443 15.99 45.81 -44.81
N ASP A 444 16.69 46.86 -45.24
CA ASP A 444 17.47 47.79 -44.43
C ASP A 444 16.57 48.50 -43.40
N TRP A 445 17.11 48.75 -42.21
CA TRP A 445 16.66 49.86 -41.38
C TRP A 445 17.87 50.64 -40.89
N GLU A 446 17.84 51.94 -41.21
CA GLU A 446 18.77 52.96 -40.75
C GLU A 446 18.54 53.28 -39.27
N SER A 447 19.64 53.61 -38.59
CA SER A 447 19.81 54.56 -37.48
C SER A 447 18.58 55.03 -36.66
N GLY A 448 18.72 54.90 -35.34
CA GLY A 448 18.48 56.05 -34.45
C GLY A 448 17.46 55.84 -33.32
N SER A 449 18.01 55.73 -32.11
CA SER A 449 17.65 56.48 -30.90
C SER A 449 17.41 55.61 -29.67
N SER A 450 18.28 55.81 -28.70
CA SER A 450 18.13 55.48 -27.29
C SER A 450 16.95 56.23 -26.69
N SER A 451 16.04 55.53 -26.01
CA SER A 451 15.24 56.16 -24.95
C SER A 451 14.86 55.11 -23.91
N TRP A 452 15.23 55.40 -22.68
CA TRP A 452 14.73 54.76 -21.47
C TRP A 452 13.18 54.81 -21.45
N SER A 453 12.55 53.73 -21.01
CA SER A 453 11.13 53.73 -20.65
C SER A 453 10.92 53.08 -19.29
N THR A 454 10.79 53.94 -18.29
CA THR A 454 10.13 53.67 -17.00
C THR A 454 8.70 53.20 -17.26
N PHE A 455 8.35 51.99 -16.81
CA PHE A 455 6.97 51.49 -16.87
C PHE A 455 6.29 51.77 -15.53
N VAL A 456 5.48 52.84 -15.49
CA VAL A 456 4.46 53.07 -14.46
C VAL A 456 3.19 52.37 -14.92
N GLY A 457 2.83 51.28 -14.24
CA GLY A 457 1.59 50.52 -14.48
C GLY A 457 0.53 50.90 -13.45
N ASP A 458 -0.39 51.77 -13.85
CA ASP A 458 -1.59 52.16 -13.11
C ASP A 458 -2.61 51.00 -13.13
N SER A 459 -3.19 50.63 -11.99
CA SER A 459 -4.37 49.76 -11.91
C SER A 459 -5.15 50.02 -10.64
N ALA A 460 -6.23 50.78 -10.79
CA ALA A 460 -7.20 51.03 -9.75
C ALA A 460 -8.22 49.87 -9.63
N GLY A 461 -8.42 49.41 -8.39
CA GLY A 461 -9.70 48.92 -7.89
C GLY A 461 -9.84 47.41 -7.66
N ASP A 462 -9.45 46.94 -6.48
CA ASP A 462 -10.41 46.43 -5.50
C ASP A 462 -9.76 46.40 -4.09
N GLU A 463 -10.44 47.04 -3.15
CA GLU A 463 -9.98 47.39 -1.82
C GLU A 463 -10.02 46.16 -0.88
N TYR A 464 -8.86 45.55 -0.68
CA TYR A 464 -8.52 44.82 0.55
C TYR A 464 -7.29 45.52 1.16
N ASP A 465 -7.41 45.86 2.44
CA ASP A 465 -6.43 46.54 3.29
C ASP A 465 -5.08 45.79 3.33
N GLY A 466 -4.23 46.06 2.33
CA GLY A 466 -2.86 45.58 2.19
C GLY A 466 -1.88 46.68 2.57
N GLY A 467 -1.80 46.99 3.87
CA GLY A 467 -0.87 47.99 4.39
C GLY A 467 0.60 47.58 4.20
N THR A 468 1.35 48.41 3.46
CA THR A 468 2.80 48.67 3.57
C THR A 468 3.83 47.59 3.18
N GLY A 469 3.44 46.34 2.89
CA GLY A 469 4.41 45.25 2.68
C GLY A 469 4.99 45.06 1.25
N SER A 470 4.25 45.38 0.19
CA SER A 470 4.67 45.09 -1.19
C SER A 470 5.69 46.08 -1.73
N ASP A 471 5.48 47.36 -1.46
CA ASP A 471 6.26 48.44 -2.07
C ASP A 471 7.64 48.55 -1.40
N ASP A 472 7.69 48.30 -0.09
CA ASP A 472 8.93 48.33 0.68
C ASP A 472 9.83 47.12 0.37
N SER A 473 9.24 45.93 0.20
CA SER A 473 9.97 44.74 -0.25
C SER A 473 10.51 44.90 -1.68
N PHE A 474 9.79 45.60 -2.56
CA PHE A 474 10.25 45.87 -3.91
C PHE A 474 11.40 46.89 -3.94
N ALA A 475 11.32 47.94 -3.11
CA ALA A 475 12.40 48.90 -2.93
C ALA A 475 13.67 48.23 -2.36
N ALA A 476 13.53 47.32 -1.39
CA ALA A 476 14.63 46.53 -0.84
C ALA A 476 15.32 45.65 -1.89
N GLN A 477 14.54 44.97 -2.75
CA GLN A 477 15.09 44.17 -3.85
C GLN A 477 15.89 45.01 -4.83
N ASN A 478 15.36 46.17 -5.24
CA ASN A 478 16.06 47.08 -6.16
C ASN A 478 17.37 47.61 -5.54
N ALA A 479 17.37 47.91 -4.24
CA ALA A 479 18.58 48.35 -3.55
C ALA A 479 19.63 47.23 -3.47
N MET A 480 19.24 45.99 -3.14
CA MET A 480 20.17 44.84 -3.14
C MET A 480 20.70 44.53 -4.54
N GLN A 481 19.87 44.67 -5.58
CA GLN A 481 20.28 44.51 -6.97
C GLN A 481 21.34 45.54 -7.38
N ALA A 482 21.17 46.81 -6.99
CA ALA A 482 22.14 47.87 -7.27
C ALA A 482 23.50 47.59 -6.60
N VAL A 483 23.50 47.15 -5.34
CA VAL A 483 24.73 46.76 -4.63
C VAL A 483 25.40 45.55 -5.28
N TYR A 484 24.63 44.55 -5.73
CA TYR A 484 25.18 43.42 -6.47
C TYR A 484 25.87 43.84 -7.77
N GLU A 485 25.27 44.75 -8.54
CA GLU A 485 25.87 45.28 -9.77
C GLU A 485 27.16 46.04 -9.47
N TYR A 486 27.16 46.89 -8.42
CA TYR A 486 28.35 47.59 -7.93
C TYR A 486 29.49 46.61 -7.56
N LEU A 487 29.19 45.56 -6.79
CA LEU A 487 30.18 44.55 -6.40
C LEU A 487 30.71 43.74 -7.59
N LYS A 488 29.85 43.49 -8.58
CA LYS A 488 30.22 42.80 -9.82
C LYS A 488 31.16 43.66 -10.68
N GLU A 489 30.92 44.96 -10.77
CA GLU A 489 31.78 45.91 -11.51
C GLU A 489 33.15 46.10 -10.85
N ASN A 490 33.19 46.15 -9.50
CA ASN A 490 34.43 46.27 -8.74
C ASN A 490 35.30 45.00 -8.75
N GLY A 491 34.71 43.83 -9.04
CA GLY A 491 35.45 42.59 -9.30
C GLY A 491 36.11 41.96 -8.06
N GLU A 492 35.64 42.29 -6.86
CA GLU A 492 36.23 41.81 -5.60
C GLU A 492 35.88 40.35 -5.26
N PHE A 493 34.82 39.80 -5.85
CA PHE A 493 34.35 38.44 -5.60
C PHE A 493 34.23 37.62 -6.90
N GLN A 494 34.63 36.35 -6.83
CA GLN A 494 34.51 35.40 -7.96
C GLN A 494 33.16 34.67 -7.90
N ASN A 495 32.60 34.33 -9.07
CA ASN A 495 31.35 33.58 -9.21
C ASN A 495 30.14 34.25 -8.51
N LEU A 496 29.98 35.56 -8.70
CA LEU A 496 28.83 36.31 -8.22
C LEU A 496 27.56 35.93 -9.00
N SER A 497 26.48 35.62 -8.29
CA SER A 497 25.14 35.39 -8.81
C SER A 497 24.11 35.79 -7.75
N ILE A 498 23.12 36.59 -8.11
CA ILE A 498 22.09 37.05 -7.17
C ILE A 498 20.87 36.14 -7.14
N SER A 499 20.38 35.82 -5.94
CA SER A 499 19.10 35.13 -5.69
C SER A 499 18.46 35.66 -4.41
N TYR A 500 17.13 35.74 -4.36
CA TYR A 500 16.40 36.28 -3.22
C TYR A 500 15.79 35.17 -2.38
N SER A 501 15.86 35.30 -1.06
CA SER A 501 15.26 34.35 -0.12
C SER A 501 14.78 35.09 1.14
N ALA A 502 14.08 34.38 2.02
CA ALA A 502 13.61 34.92 3.29
C ALA A 502 14.18 34.09 4.44
N ASN A 503 14.63 34.76 5.50
CA ASN A 503 15.13 34.07 6.69
C ASN A 503 13.98 33.46 7.51
N ALA A 504 14.28 32.76 8.62
CA ALA A 504 13.26 32.14 9.47
C ALA A 504 12.30 33.13 10.16
N LYS A 505 12.63 34.44 10.15
CA LYS A 505 11.78 35.54 10.65
C LYS A 505 10.93 36.18 9.55
N GLY A 506 11.16 35.80 8.28
CA GLY A 506 10.47 36.37 7.12
C GLY A 506 11.18 37.55 6.48
N ASP A 507 12.37 37.93 6.96
CA ASP A 507 13.12 39.07 6.40
C ASP A 507 13.77 38.67 5.07
N LEU A 508 13.56 39.51 4.05
CA LEU A 508 14.13 39.36 2.72
C LEU A 508 15.65 39.56 2.78
N TYR A 509 16.39 38.69 2.09
CA TYR A 509 17.83 38.86 1.84
C TYR A 509 18.19 38.36 0.44
N ALA A 510 19.26 38.92 -0.12
CA ALA A 510 19.81 38.45 -1.38
C ALA A 510 21.10 37.66 -1.13
N ARG A 511 21.21 36.46 -1.69
CA ARG A 511 22.45 35.68 -1.75
C ARG A 511 23.17 36.03 -3.03
N ILE A 512 24.42 36.49 -2.94
CA ILE A 512 25.17 37.03 -4.09
C ILE A 512 26.38 36.19 -4.50
N GLY A 513 26.82 35.25 -3.67
CA GLY A 513 27.97 34.40 -4.00
C GLY A 513 28.29 33.40 -2.89
N SER A 514 29.22 32.50 -3.19
CA SER A 514 29.74 31.54 -2.20
C SER A 514 31.22 31.26 -2.47
N GLY A 515 31.94 30.87 -1.42
CA GLY A 515 33.35 30.53 -1.52
C GLY A 515 33.76 29.54 -0.44
N SER A 516 35.02 29.14 -0.48
CA SER A 516 35.64 28.34 0.58
C SER A 516 36.93 28.98 1.04
N GLU A 517 37.17 28.91 2.35
CA GLU A 517 38.38 29.44 2.97
C GLU A 517 39.03 28.35 3.83
N ALA A 518 40.35 28.24 3.72
CA ALA A 518 41.13 27.28 4.50
C ALA A 518 41.43 27.88 5.88
N GLN A 519 40.83 27.32 6.93
CA GLN A 519 41.14 27.66 8.31
C GLN A 519 41.90 26.51 8.97
N GLY A 520 43.23 26.53 8.84
CA GLY A 520 44.09 25.46 9.34
C GLY A 520 44.02 24.20 8.47
N ALA A 521 43.51 23.10 9.01
CA ALA A 521 43.40 21.81 8.31
C ALA A 521 41.99 21.51 7.78
N GLU A 522 41.03 22.40 8.01
CA GLU A 522 39.64 22.29 7.55
C GLU A 522 39.30 23.41 6.56
N GLU A 523 38.51 23.06 5.56
CA GLU A 523 37.97 23.99 4.56
C GLU A 523 36.56 24.39 5.00
N ARG A 524 36.34 25.67 5.29
CA ARG A 524 35.02 26.21 5.64
C ARG A 524 34.38 26.85 4.42
N SER A 525 33.19 26.40 4.04
CA SER A 525 32.37 27.06 3.03
C SER A 525 31.58 28.22 3.63
N TYR A 526 31.48 29.31 2.86
CA TYR A 526 30.73 30.52 3.23
C TYR A 526 29.82 30.98 2.10
N GLU A 527 28.76 31.70 2.47
CA GLU A 527 27.87 32.42 1.55
C GLU A 527 27.94 33.93 1.83
N LEU A 528 27.86 34.72 0.76
CA LEU A 528 27.74 36.18 0.82
C LEU A 528 26.27 36.57 0.71
N ARG A 529 25.79 37.39 1.65
CA ARG A 529 24.38 37.80 1.75
C ARG A 529 24.25 39.31 1.91
N LEU A 530 23.25 39.89 1.26
CA LEU A 530 22.84 41.29 1.39
C LEU A 530 21.53 41.37 2.19
N TYR A 531 21.52 42.21 3.22
CA TYR A 531 20.37 42.45 4.08
C TYR A 531 19.95 43.93 4.02
N ASP A 532 18.65 44.20 4.08
CA ASP A 532 18.13 45.56 4.21
C ASP A 532 18.21 45.99 5.68
N ASN A 533 18.89 47.11 5.96
CA ASN A 533 18.97 47.71 7.29
C ASN A 533 18.14 48.99 7.43
N GLY A 534 17.27 49.25 6.45
CA GLY A 534 16.32 50.36 6.47
C GLY A 534 16.90 51.67 5.93
N GLU A 535 16.21 52.78 6.22
CA GLU A 535 16.57 54.09 5.70
C GLU A 535 17.51 54.87 6.63
N LYS A 536 18.47 55.56 6.03
CA LYS A 536 19.49 56.37 6.71
C LYS A 536 19.64 57.72 6.01
N GLU A 537 19.82 58.77 6.81
CA GLU A 537 20.03 60.13 6.31
C GLU A 537 21.49 60.32 5.88
N SER A 538 21.70 60.72 4.63
CA SER A 538 23.00 61.02 4.02
C SER A 538 23.05 62.47 3.52
N ASP A 539 24.24 62.98 3.21
CA ASP A 539 24.46 64.33 2.66
C ASP A 539 23.73 64.55 1.31
N SER A 540 23.36 63.46 0.63
CA SER A 540 22.61 63.44 -0.63
C SER A 540 21.09 63.22 -0.49
N GLY A 541 20.58 63.03 0.73
CA GLY A 541 19.16 62.73 1.01
C GLY A 541 18.96 61.43 1.80
N PHE A 542 17.72 60.95 1.85
CA PHE A 542 17.39 59.64 2.46
C PHE A 542 17.86 58.51 1.54
N CYS A 543 18.77 57.68 2.02
CA CYS A 543 19.27 56.50 1.32
C CYS A 543 18.85 55.23 2.07
N ARG A 544 18.73 54.12 1.35
CA ARG A 544 18.52 52.80 1.95
C ARG A 544 19.86 52.14 2.21
N GLU A 545 20.07 51.64 3.42
CA GLU A 545 21.33 51.01 3.83
C GLU A 545 21.23 49.50 3.65
N ILE A 546 22.16 48.94 2.87
CA ILE A 546 22.27 47.52 2.57
C ILE A 546 23.55 46.98 3.19
N VAL A 547 23.44 45.85 3.88
CA VAL A 547 24.52 45.24 4.66
C VAL A 547 25.03 43.99 3.97
N LEU A 548 26.34 43.89 3.76
CA LEU A 548 27.00 42.70 3.24
C LEU A 548 27.56 41.84 4.38
N GLU A 549 27.09 40.59 4.45
CA GLU A 549 27.51 39.61 5.45
C GLU A 549 28.09 38.35 4.80
N LYS A 550 29.09 37.77 5.46
CA LYS A 550 29.66 36.45 5.14
C LYS A 550 29.23 35.44 6.20
N VAL A 551 28.49 34.42 5.78
CA VAL A 551 27.88 33.41 6.67
C VAL A 551 28.51 32.04 6.43
N TYR A 552 29.12 31.45 7.46
CA TYR A 552 29.73 30.11 7.38
C TYR A 552 28.70 28.98 7.58
N MET A 553 28.80 27.90 6.80
CA MET A 553 27.79 26.82 6.75
C MET A 553 27.98 25.68 7.77
N ALA A 554 29.12 25.64 8.48
CA ALA A 554 29.47 24.54 9.40
C ALA A 554 29.87 25.06 10.80
N GLY A 555 29.15 24.60 11.83
CA GLY A 555 29.27 25.09 13.22
C GLY A 555 28.36 26.30 13.48
N ASP A 556 28.01 26.55 14.76
CA ASP A 556 27.12 27.65 15.18
C ASP A 556 27.45 28.94 14.40
N GLY A 557 26.58 29.30 13.44
CA GLY A 557 26.91 30.19 12.33
C GLY A 557 27.50 31.53 12.76
N GLU A 558 28.82 31.59 12.84
CA GLU A 558 29.56 32.84 12.97
C GLU A 558 29.31 33.63 11.68
N THR A 559 28.76 34.84 11.82
CA THR A 559 28.57 35.78 10.72
C THR A 559 29.65 36.84 10.82
N GLU A 560 30.32 37.10 9.70
CA GLU A 560 31.32 38.15 9.57
C GLU A 560 30.72 39.29 8.73
N LEU A 561 30.68 40.49 9.29
CA LEU A 561 30.18 41.70 8.64
C LEU A 561 31.28 42.26 7.73
N LEU A 562 30.97 42.43 6.43
CA LEU A 562 31.96 42.83 5.44
C LEU A 562 31.85 44.31 5.07
N ASP A 563 30.64 44.82 4.80
CA ASP A 563 30.47 46.25 4.50
C ASP A 563 29.02 46.76 4.63
N PHE A 564 28.85 48.07 4.58
CA PHE A 564 27.59 48.78 4.43
C PHE A 564 27.58 49.63 3.15
N PHE A 565 26.46 49.60 2.44
CA PHE A 565 26.26 50.35 1.21
C PHE A 565 25.02 51.23 1.33
N LEU A 566 25.16 52.51 0.97
CA LEU A 566 24.02 53.42 0.84
C LEU A 566 23.54 53.43 -0.61
N VAL A 567 22.26 53.15 -0.81
CA VAL A 567 21.61 53.19 -2.12
C VAL A 567 20.61 54.33 -2.17
N HIS A 568 20.79 55.23 -3.14
CA HIS A 568 19.84 56.31 -3.36
C HIS A 568 18.54 55.76 -3.99
N PRO A 569 17.35 56.00 -3.41
CA PRO A 569 16.11 55.31 -3.78
C PRO A 569 15.62 55.62 -5.20
N GLU A 570 15.93 56.80 -5.74
CA GLU A 570 15.47 57.20 -7.09
C GLU A 570 16.50 56.94 -8.20
N THR A 571 17.80 56.99 -7.87
CA THR A 571 18.88 56.91 -8.87
C THR A 571 19.60 55.57 -8.83
N LEU A 572 19.40 54.77 -7.78
CA LEU A 572 20.09 53.52 -7.51
C LEU A 572 21.62 53.66 -7.47
N GLU A 573 22.11 54.88 -7.24
CA GLU A 573 23.53 55.14 -7.06
C GLU A 573 23.98 54.54 -5.72
N VAL A 574 25.04 53.73 -5.75
CA VAL A 574 25.59 53.01 -4.60
C VAL A 574 26.82 53.75 -4.08
N THR A 575 26.80 54.09 -2.80
CA THR A 575 27.95 54.62 -2.07
C THR A 575 28.41 53.60 -1.04
N ASP A 576 29.68 53.22 -1.11
CA ASP A 576 30.32 52.33 -0.15
C ASP A 576 30.70 53.11 1.13
N GLU A 577 30.27 52.64 2.30
CA GLU A 577 30.60 53.27 3.58
C GLU A 577 31.94 52.79 4.18
N HIS A 578 32.52 51.70 3.66
CA HIS A 578 33.73 51.06 4.17
C HIS A 578 33.68 50.76 5.68
N LYS A 579 32.54 50.23 6.13
CA LYS A 579 32.21 50.02 7.53
C LYS A 579 32.08 48.52 7.83
N THR A 580 32.84 48.02 8.79
CA THR A 580 32.92 46.57 9.11
C THR A 580 32.34 46.20 10.48
N ASP A 581 31.78 47.17 11.22
CA ASP A 581 31.15 46.99 12.53
C ASP A 581 29.85 47.81 12.59
N TRP A 582 28.84 47.39 13.38
CA TRP A 582 27.53 48.05 13.49
C TRP A 582 27.55 49.50 14.00
#